data_AF-A0A2V8AV04-F1
#
_entry.id   AF-A0A2V8AV04-F1
#
_cell.length_a   1.000
_cell.length_b   1.000
_cell.length_c   1.000
_cell.angle_alpha   90.00
_cell.angle_beta   90.00
_cell.angle_gamma   90.00
#
_symmetry.space_group_name_H-M   'P 1'
#
loop_
_entity.id
_entity.type
_entity.pdbx_description
1 polymer ?
#
loop_
_entity_poly.entity_id
_entity_poly.type
_entity_poly.pdbx_seq_one_letter_code
_entity_poly.pdbx_strand_id
1 'polypeptide(L)' 'MLLFRSEEHVDRWCAERQMSKGAVVPLEQVWRLAGPWYADRLDEHWSPRTPETMERILREAGLTGEFWRLR' A
#
# COMPACT_ATOMS: atom_id res chain seq x y z
N MET A 1 -4.92 4.11 6.57
CA MET A 1 -3.96 3.04 6.91
C MET A 1 -3.94 2.89 8.42
N LEU A 2 -4.06 1.67 8.94
CA LEU A 2 -4.02 1.37 10.37
C LEU A 2 -2.74 0.57 10.67
N LEU A 3 -2.16 0.76 11.86
CA LEU A 3 -1.00 0.00 12.32
C LEU A 3 -1.43 -0.97 13.42
N PHE A 4 -0.94 -2.20 13.34
CA PHE A 4 -1.21 -3.26 14.31
C PHE A 4 0.10 -3.92 14.71
N ARG A 5 0.16 -4.47 15.92
CA ARG A 5 1.35 -5.18 16.39
C ARG A 5 1.59 -6.53 15.70
N SER A 6 0.54 -7.14 15.15
CA SER A 6 0.57 -8.46 14.52
C SER A 6 -0.70 -8.67 13.67
N GLU A 7 -0.67 -9.67 12.79
CA GLU A 7 -1.83 -10.06 11.98
C GLU A 7 -3.00 -10.55 12.84
N GLU A 8 -2.75 -11.27 13.93
CA GLU A 8 -3.79 -11.71 14.87
C GLU A 8 -4.62 -10.53 15.43
N HIS A 9 -3.96 -9.39 15.64
CA HIS A 9 -4.65 -8.17 16.08
C HIS A 9 -5.53 -7.56 14.99
N VAL A 10 -5.15 -7.71 13.71
CA VAL A 10 -6.01 -7.32 12.58
C VAL A 10 -7.26 -8.19 12.56
N ASP A 11 -7.08 -9.50 12.70
CA ASP A 11 -8.16 -10.49 12.63
C ASP A 11 -9.21 -10.25 13.71
N ARG A 12 -8.75 -10.03 14.93
CA ARG A 12 -9.62 -9.70 16.07
C ARG A 12 -10.36 -8.38 15.85
N TRP A 13 -9.65 -7.35 15.40
CA TRP A 13 -10.24 -6.02 15.14
C TRP A 13 -11.32 -6.07 14.06
N CYS A 14 -11.10 -6.83 12.98
CA CYS A 14 -12.06 -7.05 11.90
C CYS A 14 -13.28 -7.84 12.39
N ALA A 15 -13.08 -8.91 13.17
CA ALA A 15 -14.17 -9.73 13.71
C ALA A 15 -15.10 -8.93 14.63
N GLU A 16 -14.54 -8.16 15.57
CA GLU A 16 -15.30 -7.31 16.50
C GLU A 16 -16.17 -6.26 15.78
N ARG A 17 -15.72 -5.80 14.60
CA ARG A 17 -16.40 -4.77 13.81
C ARG A 17 -17.26 -5.33 12.68
N GLN A 18 -17.30 -6.66 12.54
CA GLN A 18 -17.99 -7.33 11.43
C GLN A 18 -17.52 -6.80 10.06
N MET A 19 -16.23 -6.51 9.94
CA MET A 19 -15.62 -5.96 8.73
C MET A 19 -14.79 -7.02 8.01
N SER A 20 -14.88 -7.04 6.68
CA SER A 20 -13.98 -7.84 5.85
C SER A 20 -12.53 -7.33 5.99
N LYS A 21 -11.58 -8.28 6.08
CA LYS A 21 -10.16 -7.97 6.13
C LYS A 21 -9.68 -7.43 4.78
N GLY A 22 -9.05 -6.26 4.80
CA GLY A 22 -8.38 -5.70 3.62
C GLY A 22 -6.98 -6.26 3.41
N ALA A 23 -6.16 -5.58 2.62
CA ALA A 23 -4.74 -5.93 2.49
C ALA A 23 -4.00 -5.68 3.81
N VAL A 24 -3.28 -6.71 4.28
CA VAL A 24 -2.35 -6.64 5.40
C VAL A 24 -0.95 -6.84 4.85
N VAL A 25 -0.07 -5.89 5.11
CA VAL A 25 1.30 -5.91 4.61
C VAL A 25 2.28 -5.51 5.72
N PRO A 26 3.51 -6.03 5.70
CA PRO A 26 4.55 -5.59 6.62
C PRO A 26 4.85 -4.09 6.47
N LEU A 27 5.19 -3.44 7.58
CA LEU A 27 5.52 -2.01 7.59
C LEU A 27 6.71 -1.71 6.65
N GLU A 28 7.65 -2.64 6.50
CA GLU A 28 8.79 -2.45 5.61
C GLU A 28 8.37 -2.32 4.14
N GLN A 29 7.30 -2.98 3.70
CA GLN A 29 6.80 -2.84 2.33
C GLN A 29 6.21 -1.45 2.09
N VAL A 30 5.47 -0.92 3.06
CA VAL A 30 4.96 0.47 3.01
C VAL A 30 6.11 1.47 3.01
N TRP A 31 7.17 1.22 3.78
CA TRP A 31 8.36 2.07 3.77
C TRP A 31 9.09 2.03 2.42
N ARG A 32 9.25 0.84 1.81
CA ARG A 32 9.81 0.71 0.46
C ARG A 32 9.00 1.44 -0.59
N LEU A 33 7.68 1.51 -0.43
CA LEU A 33 6.81 2.30 -1.31
C LEU A 33 7.10 3.80 -1.20
N ALA A 34 7.30 4.31 0.02
CA ALA A 34 7.36 5.76 0.27
C ALA A 34 8.43 6.47 -0.57
N GLY A 35 9.62 5.89 -0.70
CA GLY A 35 10.72 6.44 -1.50
C GLY A 35 10.30 6.75 -2.95
N PRO A 36 10.04 5.75 -3.81
CA PRO A 36 9.61 5.98 -5.19
C PRO A 36 8.26 6.69 -5.27
N TRP A 37 7.37 6.51 -4.28
CA TRP A 37 6.06 7.17 -4.33
C TRP A 37 6.17 8.69 -4.22
N TYR A 38 7.11 9.19 -3.43
CA TYR A 38 7.31 10.63 -3.19
C TYR A 38 8.57 11.23 -3.84
N ALA A 39 9.37 10.44 -4.54
CA ALA A 39 10.69 10.83 -5.08
C ALA A 39 10.69 12.14 -5.88
N ASP A 40 9.66 12.38 -6.69
CA ASP A 40 9.50 13.53 -7.58
C ASP A 40 8.43 14.51 -7.09
N ARG A 41 7.84 14.28 -5.90
CA ARG A 41 6.58 14.94 -5.53
C ARG A 41 6.73 16.44 -5.27
N LEU A 42 7.95 16.91 -5.07
CA LEU A 42 8.31 18.31 -4.88
C LEU A 42 8.95 18.93 -6.12
N ASP A 43 9.04 18.19 -7.22
CA ASP A 43 9.52 18.70 -8.51
C ASP A 43 8.50 19.71 -9.08
N GLU A 44 8.98 20.86 -9.56
CA GLU A 44 8.14 21.91 -10.16
C GLU A 44 7.43 21.45 -11.45
N HIS A 45 7.98 20.41 -12.10
CA HIS A 45 7.43 19.77 -13.28
C HIS A 45 6.70 18.46 -12.95
N TRP A 46 6.40 18.22 -11.67
CA TRP A 46 5.67 17.04 -11.26
C TRP A 46 4.33 16.92 -12.02
N SER A 47 4.02 15.70 -12.45
CA SER A 47 2.76 15.38 -13.08
C SER A 47 2.18 14.08 -12.50
N PRO A 48 0.84 13.91 -12.49
CA PRO A 48 0.23 12.66 -12.06
C PRO A 48 0.74 11.47 -12.89
N ARG A 49 1.17 10.40 -12.20
CA ARG A 49 1.66 9.18 -12.86
C ARG A 49 0.50 8.43 -13.53
N THR A 50 0.81 7.65 -14.57
CA THR A 50 -0.18 6.75 -15.17
C THR A 50 -0.48 5.56 -14.24
N PRO A 51 -1.65 4.90 -14.36
CA PRO A 51 -1.96 3.69 -13.58
C PRO A 51 -0.88 2.59 -13.73
N GLU A 52 -0.33 2.39 -14.93
CA GLU A 52 0.73 1.40 -15.17
C GLU A 52 2.01 1.73 -14.40
N THR A 53 2.34 3.02 -14.32
CA THR A 53 3.50 3.48 -13.55
C THR A 53 3.28 3.28 -12.06
N MET A 54 2.07 3.57 -11.56
CA MET A 54 1.72 3.33 -10.16
C MET A 54 1.75 1.84 -9.81
N GLU A 55 1.16 0.96 -10.63
CA GLU A 55 1.19 -0.49 -10.43
C GLU A 55 2.62 -1.05 -10.46
N ARG A 56 3.49 -0.52 -11.33
CA ARG A 56 4.91 -0.88 -11.32
C ARG A 56 5.57 -0.53 -9.98
N ILE A 57 5.36 0.68 -9.48
CA ILE A 57 5.93 1.12 -8.20
C ILE A 57 5.38 0.27 -7.03
N LEU A 58 4.08 -0.05 -7.02
CA LEU A 58 3.48 -0.94 -6.02
C LEU A 58 4.13 -2.34 -6.06
N ARG A 59 4.25 -2.92 -7.26
CA ARG A 59 4.87 -4.24 -7.47
C ARG A 59 6.33 -4.25 -7.02
N GLU A 60 7.11 -3.22 -7.34
CA GLU A 60 8.51 -3.07 -6.90
C GLU A 60 8.63 -2.95 -5.37
N ALA A 61 7.64 -2.37 -4.70
CA ALA A 61 7.55 -2.35 -3.24
C ALA A 61 7.10 -3.69 -2.62
N GLY A 62 6.76 -4.69 -3.43
CA GLY A 62 6.23 -5.99 -3.00
C GLY A 62 4.71 -5.99 -2.77
N LEU A 63 4.03 -4.87 -3.05
CA LEU A 63 2.58 -4.72 -2.93
C LEU A 63 1.92 -5.30 -4.18
N THR A 64 1.64 -6.59 -4.12
CA THR A 64 1.12 -7.39 -5.23
C THR A 64 -0.17 -8.10 -4.85
N GLY A 65 -0.93 -8.54 -5.84
CA GLY A 65 -2.25 -9.18 -5.66
C GLY A 65 -3.40 -8.32 -6.18
N GLU A 66 -4.61 -8.85 -6.13
CA GLU A 66 -5.81 -8.23 -6.72
C GLU A 66 -6.11 -6.86 -6.11
N PHE A 67 -5.92 -6.70 -4.80
CA PHE A 67 -6.13 -5.43 -4.09
C PHE A 67 -5.31 -4.26 -4.67
N TRP A 68 -4.14 -4.54 -5.25
CA TRP A 68 -3.20 -3.52 -5.76
C TRP A 68 -3.29 -3.31 -7.27
N ARG A 69 -4.23 -3.97 -7.96
CA ARG A 69 -4.52 -3.70 -9.36
C ARG A 69 -5.39 -2.46 -9.47
N LEU A 70 -4.96 -1.53 -10.31
CA LEU A 70 -5.68 -0.29 -10.64
C LEU A 70 -6.51 -0.46 -11.92
N ARG A 71 -6.60 -1.69 -12.44
CA ARG A 71 -7.35 -2.12 -13.63
C ARG A 71 -8.04 -3.46 -13.42
#